data_AF-S8BVW7-F1
#
_entry.id   AF-S8BVW7-F1
#
_cell.length_a   1.000
_cell.length_b   1.000
_cell.length_c   1.000
_cell.angle_alpha   90.00
_cell.angle_beta   90.00
_cell.angle_gamma   90.00
#
_symmetry.space_group_name_H-M   'P 1'
#
loop_
_entity.id
_entity.type
_entity.pdbx_description
1 polymer ?
#
loop_
_entity_poly.entity_id
_entity_poly.type
_entity_poly.pdbx_seq_one_letter_code
_entity_poly.pdbx_strand_id
1 'polypeptide(L)'
;ICFVDSMGSLRHASRNGSMYLNSCKSVSMAILKLLYCPLEYVASFTSTVFGGILVLNGKDYVEHFLKIVNARSTKKVDGLSGDLQIVVSLISLACHCRLPEYRELIIRLQGLKILTSFITWGLKTVSTAERVYIAPRSHDLSSERSCCYLESEDWEGEDSVFLFGLWVLAELLRHSSHDKESLAELSELREICGGKYSPGAKWYAAYALSFFGIFGFPSELGNRIGESLREKAYADMKLHTSRQDSIIYAHQVVLAVRCPSLLPTQESRNTTEAVHLSSRVDHESLVKLLEYVYSGCVQMIGENTRNLKILAKNCKLESLSRMLSGRRPVWGVGIPSFDLSSALGSAG
;
A
#
# COMPACT_ATOMS: atom_id res chain seq x y z
N ILE A 1 15.34 24.83 -7.98
CA ILE A 1 16.38 25.56 -7.21
C ILE A 1 16.37 25.05 -5.77
N CYS A 2 15.38 25.39 -4.92
CA CYS A 2 15.32 24.92 -3.53
C CYS A 2 15.50 23.40 -3.33
N PHE A 3 14.89 22.54 -4.17
CA PHE A 3 15.11 21.10 -4.10
C PHE A 3 16.58 20.70 -4.35
N VAL A 4 17.22 21.25 -5.39
CA VAL A 4 18.63 20.95 -5.70
C VAL A 4 19.56 21.47 -4.60
N ASP A 5 19.24 22.63 -4.02
CA ASP A 5 19.99 23.19 -2.89
C ASP A 5 19.84 22.31 -1.63
N SER A 6 18.62 21.79 -1.38
CA SER A 6 18.34 20.78 -0.36
C SER A 6 19.18 19.52 -0.56
N MET A 7 19.29 19.04 -1.80
CA MET A 7 19.98 17.82 -2.20
C MET A 7 21.51 17.93 -2.17
N GLY A 8 22.04 19.07 -2.64
CA GLY A 8 23.47 19.39 -2.54
C GLY A 8 23.91 19.46 -1.08
N SER A 9 23.08 20.06 -0.22
CA SER A 9 23.37 20.17 1.21
C SER A 9 23.19 18.87 2.00
N LEU A 10 22.37 17.91 1.51
CA LEU A 10 22.27 16.56 2.08
C LEU A 10 23.64 15.84 2.08
N ARG A 11 24.50 16.12 1.10
CA ARG A 11 25.89 15.61 1.06
C ARG A 11 26.77 16.21 2.17
N HIS A 12 26.40 17.38 2.68
CA HIS A 12 27.11 18.13 3.72
C HIS A 12 26.35 18.12 5.07
N ALA A 13 25.26 17.36 5.18
CA ALA A 13 24.30 17.42 6.28
C ALA A 13 24.83 16.92 7.64
N SER A 14 26.08 16.45 7.73
CA SER A 14 26.73 16.27 9.03
C SER A 14 26.95 17.59 9.78
N ARG A 15 26.80 18.75 9.12
CA ARG A 15 27.02 20.09 9.70
C ARG A 15 25.77 20.97 9.86
N ASN A 16 24.69 20.73 9.13
CA ASN A 16 23.51 21.61 9.10
C ASN A 16 22.35 20.94 9.84
N GLY A 17 22.07 21.39 11.07
CA GLY A 17 21.22 20.69 12.05
C GLY A 17 19.76 20.37 11.64
N SER A 18 19.02 19.74 12.57
CA SER A 18 17.68 19.16 12.40
C SER A 18 16.65 20.05 11.68
N MET A 19 16.69 21.37 11.88
CA MET A 19 15.76 22.32 11.26
C MET A 19 15.88 22.35 9.72
N TYR A 20 17.09 22.17 9.17
CA TYR A 20 17.31 22.15 7.73
C TYR A 20 16.75 20.90 7.08
N LEU A 21 16.97 19.73 7.70
CA LEU A 21 16.44 18.45 7.21
C LEU A 21 14.90 18.42 7.21
N ASN A 22 14.25 19.10 8.16
CA ASN A 22 12.79 19.26 8.14
C ASN A 22 12.31 20.09 6.94
N SER A 23 13.02 21.17 6.60
CA SER A 23 12.73 21.94 5.39
C SER A 23 12.90 21.09 4.12
N CYS A 24 13.99 20.33 4.03
CA CYS A 24 14.21 19.38 2.93
C CYS A 24 13.09 18.34 2.85
N LYS A 25 12.64 17.79 3.98
CA LYS A 25 11.49 16.86 4.04
C LYS A 25 10.26 17.52 3.43
N SER A 26 9.89 18.71 3.89
CA SER A 26 8.71 19.43 3.41
C SER A 26 8.76 19.74 1.91
N VAL A 27 9.90 20.20 1.40
CA VAL A 27 10.08 20.50 -0.04
C VAL A 27 10.01 19.23 -0.88
N SER A 28 10.75 18.18 -0.50
CA SER A 28 10.72 16.90 -1.20
C SER A 28 9.32 16.28 -1.16
N MET A 29 8.61 16.43 -0.04
CA MET A 29 7.26 15.91 0.12
C MET A 29 6.25 16.64 -0.77
N ALA A 30 6.35 17.96 -0.88
CA ALA A 30 5.52 18.76 -1.79
C ALA A 30 5.72 18.32 -3.24
N ILE A 31 6.98 18.14 -3.65
CA ILE A 31 7.32 17.65 -4.99
C ILE A 31 6.77 16.23 -5.22
N LEU A 32 6.92 15.33 -4.24
CA LEU A 32 6.36 13.99 -4.32
C LEU A 32 4.85 14.03 -4.55
N LYS A 33 4.11 14.81 -3.76
CA LYS A 33 2.65 14.94 -3.90
C LYS A 33 2.24 15.49 -5.27
N LEU A 34 2.99 16.45 -5.83
CA LEU A 34 2.74 17.00 -7.16
C LEU A 34 3.04 15.98 -8.28
N LEU A 35 4.15 15.25 -8.19
CA LEU A 35 4.55 14.22 -9.17
C LEU A 35 3.56 13.05 -9.24
N TYR A 36 2.93 12.73 -8.11
CA TYR A 36 1.95 11.65 -7.97
C TYR A 36 0.51 12.17 -7.86
N CYS A 37 0.27 13.42 -8.23
CA CYS A 37 -1.06 14.01 -8.28
C CYS A 37 -1.97 13.20 -9.25
N PRO A 38 -3.24 12.94 -8.90
CA PRO A 38 -4.18 12.30 -9.81
C PRO A 38 -4.47 13.10 -11.09
N LEU A 39 -4.22 14.41 -11.07
CA LEU A 39 -4.39 15.29 -12.23
C LEU A 39 -3.18 15.15 -13.16
N GLU A 40 -3.40 14.51 -14.31
CA GLU A 40 -2.35 14.19 -15.28
C GLU A 40 -1.57 15.42 -15.75
N TYR A 41 -2.26 16.55 -15.98
CA TYR A 41 -1.62 17.81 -16.34
C TYR A 41 -0.60 18.28 -15.30
N VAL A 42 -0.98 18.31 -14.02
CA VAL A 42 -0.10 18.75 -12.92
C VAL A 42 1.08 17.79 -12.77
N ALA A 43 0.83 16.48 -12.77
CA ALA A 43 1.86 15.48 -12.64
C ALA A 43 2.87 15.51 -13.81
N SER A 44 2.36 15.69 -15.03
CA SER A 44 3.18 15.79 -16.26
C SER A 44 4.04 17.05 -16.24
N PHE A 45 3.44 18.22 -16.01
CA PHE A 45 4.16 19.49 -15.92
C PHE A 45 5.24 19.46 -14.84
N THR A 46 4.90 18.94 -13.67
CA THR A 46 5.85 18.78 -12.55
C THR A 46 7.00 17.85 -12.95
N SER A 47 6.71 16.75 -13.66
CA SER A 47 7.75 15.82 -14.13
C SER A 47 8.70 16.48 -15.11
N THR A 48 8.20 17.30 -16.04
CA THR A 48 9.03 18.07 -16.99
C THR A 48 9.95 19.06 -16.27
N VAL A 49 9.39 19.86 -15.37
CA VAL A 49 10.16 20.85 -14.60
C VAL A 49 11.20 20.15 -13.71
N PHE A 50 10.79 19.09 -13.02
CA PHE A 50 11.66 18.31 -12.14
C PHE A 50 12.82 17.66 -12.92
N GLY A 51 12.53 17.06 -14.07
CA GLY A 51 13.56 16.50 -14.96
C GLY A 51 14.56 17.56 -15.43
N GLY A 52 14.09 18.73 -15.84
CA GLY A 52 14.94 19.86 -16.25
C GLY A 52 15.88 20.35 -15.13
N ILE A 53 15.41 20.32 -13.88
CA ILE A 53 16.19 20.67 -12.70
C ILE A 53 17.30 19.64 -12.41
N LEU A 54 17.08 18.37 -12.74
CA LEU A 54 18.00 17.27 -12.42
C LEU A 54 19.12 17.05 -13.46
N VAL A 55 19.05 17.68 -14.63
CA VAL A 55 19.94 17.42 -15.80
C VAL A 55 21.43 17.37 -15.43
N LEU A 56 21.90 18.24 -14.54
CA LEU A 56 23.34 18.36 -14.24
C LEU A 56 23.84 17.32 -13.23
N ASN A 57 23.07 17.03 -12.18
CA ASN A 57 23.57 16.28 -11.00
C ASN A 57 22.66 15.11 -10.57
N GLY A 58 21.55 14.87 -11.27
CA GLY A 58 20.51 13.92 -10.86
C GLY A 58 21.03 12.50 -10.64
N LYS A 59 21.96 12.04 -11.49
CA LYS A 59 22.53 10.69 -11.40
C LYS A 59 23.33 10.52 -10.11
N ASP A 60 24.20 11.48 -9.82
CA ASP A 60 25.02 11.46 -8.61
C ASP A 60 24.17 11.56 -7.33
N TYR A 61 23.01 12.21 -7.40
CA TYR A 61 22.06 12.24 -6.28
C TYR A 61 21.42 10.87 -6.03
N VAL A 62 20.97 10.19 -7.08
CA VAL A 62 20.41 8.84 -6.97
C VAL A 62 21.42 7.88 -6.33
N GLU A 63 22.67 7.89 -6.79
CA GLU A 63 23.73 7.06 -6.20
C GLU A 63 23.96 7.37 -4.72
N HIS A 64 23.96 8.65 -4.36
CA HIS A 64 24.15 9.07 -2.97
C HIS A 64 23.00 8.58 -2.06
N PHE A 65 21.75 8.66 -2.52
CA PHE A 65 20.62 8.18 -1.74
C PHE A 65 20.59 6.68 -1.56
N LEU A 66 20.88 5.92 -2.61
CA LEU A 66 21.00 4.47 -2.49
C LEU A 66 22.13 4.09 -1.54
N LYS A 67 23.25 4.82 -1.53
CA LYS A 67 24.32 4.64 -0.54
C LYS A 67 23.85 4.91 0.89
N ILE A 68 23.06 5.96 1.14
CA ILE A 68 22.49 6.25 2.48
C ILE A 68 21.57 5.11 2.93
N VAL A 69 20.62 4.70 2.08
CA VAL A 69 19.66 3.63 2.39
C VAL A 69 20.38 2.30 2.64
N ASN A 70 21.36 1.96 1.81
CA ASN A 70 22.15 0.73 1.96
C ASN A 70 23.09 0.75 3.18
N ALA A 71 23.64 1.92 3.53
CA ALA A 71 24.48 2.05 4.72
C ALA A 71 23.68 1.79 6.01
N ARG A 72 22.40 2.16 6.04
CA ARG A 72 21.52 1.93 7.20
C ARG A 72 21.27 0.45 7.46
N SER A 73 21.03 -0.35 6.42
CA SER A 73 20.78 -1.79 6.56
C SER A 73 22.05 -2.59 6.89
N THR A 74 23.23 -2.05 6.56
CA THR A 74 24.53 -2.73 6.73
C THR A 74 25.31 -2.29 7.96
N LYS A 75 25.03 -1.12 8.53
CA LYS A 75 25.75 -0.57 9.69
C LYS A 75 24.77 -0.19 10.82
N LYS A 76 25.13 -0.51 12.07
CA LYS A 76 24.53 0.10 13.26
C LYS A 76 24.93 1.57 13.31
N VAL A 77 24.14 2.46 12.73
CA VAL A 77 24.30 3.92 12.91
C VAL A 77 23.30 4.35 13.98
N ASP A 78 23.76 4.91 15.09
CA ASP A 78 22.87 5.39 16.16
C ASP A 78 22.54 6.88 15.97
N GLY A 79 21.26 7.27 16.13
CA GLY A 79 20.84 8.67 16.29
C GLY A 79 19.66 9.17 15.43
N LEU A 80 18.85 10.08 16.00
CA LEU A 80 17.63 10.71 15.43
C LEU A 80 17.87 11.46 14.10
N SER A 81 19.06 12.02 13.90
CA SER A 81 19.43 12.72 12.67
C SER A 81 19.58 11.78 11.46
N GLY A 82 19.82 10.48 11.72
CA GLY A 82 19.92 9.47 10.67
C GLY A 82 18.56 9.15 10.06
N ASP A 83 17.51 9.04 10.87
CA ASP A 83 16.17 8.65 10.39
C ASP A 83 15.56 9.72 9.48
N LEU A 84 15.68 11.00 9.84
CA LEU A 84 15.18 12.09 8.99
C LEU A 84 15.96 12.17 7.66
N GLN A 85 17.28 11.94 7.68
CA GLN A 85 18.09 11.89 6.46
C GLN A 85 17.65 10.72 5.54
N ILE A 86 17.33 9.57 6.12
CA ILE A 86 16.81 8.41 5.40
C ILE A 86 15.44 8.72 4.80
N VAL A 87 14.51 9.30 5.58
CA VAL A 87 13.18 9.70 5.09
C VAL A 87 13.32 10.64 3.90
N VAL A 88 14.14 11.69 4.00
CA VAL A 88 14.35 12.63 2.90
C VAL A 88 14.97 11.94 1.67
N SER A 89 15.91 11.01 1.88
CA SER A 89 16.52 10.22 0.80
C SER A 89 15.50 9.32 0.10
N LEU A 90 14.60 8.67 0.86
CA LEU A 90 13.55 7.81 0.31
C LEU A 90 12.48 8.60 -0.44
N ILE A 91 12.01 9.73 0.10
CA ILE A 91 11.09 10.65 -0.60
C ILE A 91 11.74 11.11 -1.91
N SER A 92 13.01 11.49 -1.86
CA SER A 92 13.74 11.95 -3.04
C SER A 92 13.88 10.83 -4.07
N LEU A 93 14.23 9.60 -3.66
CA LEU A 93 14.22 8.43 -4.55
C LEU A 93 12.83 8.19 -5.18
N ALA A 94 11.75 8.32 -4.41
CA ALA A 94 10.39 8.17 -4.94
C ALA A 94 10.05 9.24 -5.98
N CYS A 95 10.55 10.47 -5.81
CA CYS A 95 10.45 11.51 -6.84
C CYS A 95 11.22 11.12 -8.11
N HIS A 96 12.45 10.61 -7.98
CA HIS A 96 13.27 10.17 -9.11
C HIS A 96 12.63 8.99 -9.86
N CYS A 97 12.01 8.04 -9.17
CA CYS A 97 11.29 6.91 -9.79
C CYS A 97 10.18 7.34 -10.77
N ARG A 98 9.64 8.55 -10.62
CA ARG A 98 8.62 9.08 -11.53
C ARG A 98 9.16 9.29 -12.94
N LEU A 99 10.45 9.62 -13.05
CA LEU A 99 11.14 9.88 -14.32
C LEU A 99 11.74 8.58 -14.88
N PRO A 100 11.49 8.22 -16.16
CA PRO A 100 11.97 6.96 -16.73
C PRO A 100 13.49 6.74 -16.62
N GLU A 101 14.28 7.75 -16.98
CA GLU A 101 15.75 7.66 -16.98
C GLU A 101 16.35 7.36 -15.59
N TYR A 102 15.81 7.97 -14.54
CA TYR A 102 16.28 7.76 -13.18
C TYR A 102 15.74 6.45 -12.60
N ARG A 103 14.52 6.04 -12.98
CA ARG A 103 13.99 4.74 -12.61
C ARG A 103 14.87 3.60 -13.14
N GLU A 104 15.25 3.66 -14.42
CA GLU A 104 16.17 2.68 -15.02
C GLU A 104 17.54 2.70 -14.34
N LEU A 105 18.05 3.89 -14.00
CA LEU A 105 19.27 4.04 -13.22
C LEU A 105 19.17 3.36 -11.86
N ILE A 106 18.08 3.56 -11.11
CA ILE A 106 17.86 2.95 -9.80
C ILE A 106 17.84 1.42 -9.91
N ILE A 107 17.14 0.86 -10.92
CA ILE A 107 17.11 -0.59 -11.17
C ILE A 107 18.53 -1.10 -11.43
N ARG A 108 19.28 -0.44 -12.33
CA ARG A 108 20.66 -0.80 -12.67
C ARG A 108 21.61 -0.75 -11.47
N LEU A 109 21.38 0.19 -10.54
CA LEU A 109 22.13 0.32 -9.29
C LEU A 109 21.64 -0.64 -8.18
N GLN A 110 20.94 -1.72 -8.55
CA GLN A 110 20.41 -2.74 -7.62
C GLN A 110 19.41 -2.16 -6.60
N GLY A 111 18.67 -1.10 -6.98
CA GLY A 111 17.73 -0.42 -6.09
C GLY A 111 16.68 -1.35 -5.47
N LEU A 112 16.17 -2.32 -6.23
CA LEU A 112 15.27 -3.36 -5.71
C LEU A 112 15.90 -4.11 -4.53
N LYS A 113 17.08 -4.70 -4.72
CA LYS A 113 17.80 -5.43 -3.66
C LYS A 113 18.14 -4.56 -2.44
N ILE A 114 18.48 -3.29 -2.66
CA ILE A 114 18.81 -2.35 -1.58
C ILE A 114 17.57 -2.04 -0.73
N LEU A 115 16.44 -1.68 -1.36
CA LEU A 115 15.18 -1.37 -0.68
C LEU A 115 14.61 -2.61 0.02
N THR A 116 14.70 -3.72 -0.70
CA THR A 116 14.84 -5.08 -0.21
C THR A 116 15.35 -5.26 1.21
N SER A 117 16.67 -5.29 1.24
CA SER A 117 17.48 -5.48 2.44
C SER A 117 17.13 -4.45 3.52
N PHE A 118 16.78 -3.22 3.12
CA PHE A 118 16.39 -2.16 4.03
C PHE A 118 15.06 -2.42 4.75
N ILE A 119 14.01 -2.83 4.03
CA ILE A 119 12.70 -3.12 4.62
C ILE A 119 12.82 -4.34 5.55
N THR A 120 13.46 -5.42 5.10
CA THR A 120 13.68 -6.62 5.93
C THR A 120 14.50 -6.31 7.19
N TRP A 121 15.53 -5.47 7.09
CA TRP A 121 16.28 -4.99 8.25
C TRP A 121 15.40 -4.20 9.23
N GLY A 122 14.59 -3.28 8.71
CA GLY A 122 13.67 -2.48 9.52
C GLY A 122 12.68 -3.36 10.30
N LEU A 123 12.08 -4.36 9.67
CA LEU A 123 11.13 -5.27 10.33
C LEU A 123 11.79 -6.09 11.46
N LYS A 124 13.00 -6.61 11.23
CA LYS A 124 13.76 -7.36 12.25
C LYS A 124 14.15 -6.51 13.46
N THR A 125 14.44 -5.23 13.25
CA THR A 125 14.81 -4.30 14.32
C THR A 125 13.59 -3.85 15.12
N VAL A 126 12.46 -3.57 14.46
CA VAL A 126 11.17 -3.27 15.13
C VAL A 126 10.64 -4.46 15.93
N SER A 127 10.90 -5.69 15.48
CA SER A 127 10.45 -6.91 16.19
C SER A 127 11.26 -7.23 17.45
N THR A 128 12.49 -6.69 17.58
CA THR A 128 13.39 -6.96 18.71
C THR A 128 13.42 -5.84 19.75
N ALA A 129 13.05 -4.61 19.38
CA ALA A 129 12.84 -3.51 20.32
C ALA A 129 11.34 -3.37 20.60
N GLU A 130 10.91 -3.39 21.86
CA GLU A 130 9.60 -2.85 22.23
C GLU A 130 9.43 -1.49 21.55
N ARG A 131 8.28 -1.28 20.89
CA ARG A 131 8.02 -0.14 20.01
C ARG A 131 8.23 1.20 20.72
N VAL A 132 9.48 1.65 20.76
CA VAL A 132 9.88 3.00 21.14
C VAL A 132 10.47 3.64 19.89
N TYR A 133 9.68 3.69 18.82
CA TYR A 133 9.94 4.61 17.72
C TYR A 133 9.31 5.94 18.09
N ILE A 134 10.05 6.74 18.85
CA ILE A 134 9.76 8.17 19.00
C ILE A 134 10.24 8.82 17.70
N ALA A 135 9.37 8.85 16.68
CA ALA A 135 9.50 9.89 15.67
C ALA A 135 9.27 11.25 16.37
N PRO A 136 9.99 12.32 15.98
CA PRO A 136 9.79 13.62 16.58
C PRO A 136 8.33 14.00 16.36
N ARG A 137 7.58 14.19 17.44
CA ARG A 137 6.29 14.88 17.40
C ARG A 137 6.55 16.27 16.82
N SER A 138 6.47 16.41 15.51
CA SER A 138 6.13 17.68 14.89
C SER A 138 4.66 17.92 15.20
N HIS A 139 4.36 18.21 16.47
CA HIS A 139 3.25 19.10 16.74
C HIS A 139 3.64 20.41 16.04
N ASP A 140 3.05 20.65 14.87
CA ASP A 140 2.93 22.00 14.38
C ASP A 140 2.28 22.81 15.51
N LEU A 141 3.09 23.62 16.20
CA LEU A 141 2.62 24.62 17.16
C LEU A 141 1.81 25.73 16.45
N SER A 142 1.62 25.63 15.13
CA SER A 142 0.73 26.46 14.33
C SER A 142 -0.60 25.80 13.98
N SER A 143 -1.00 24.72 14.67
CA SER A 143 -2.37 24.17 14.58
C SER A 143 -3.37 25.12 15.27
N GLU A 144 -3.51 26.33 14.73
CA GLU A 144 -4.75 27.07 14.82
C GLU A 144 -5.79 26.30 14.02
N ARG A 145 -6.55 25.47 14.76
CA ARG A 145 -7.92 25.02 14.50
C ARG A 145 -8.44 25.36 13.10
N SER A 146 -8.14 24.50 12.13
CA SER A 146 -8.96 24.39 10.93
C SER A 146 -10.09 23.39 11.22
N CYS A 147 -11.33 23.82 11.00
CA CYS A 147 -12.59 23.15 11.38
C CYS A 147 -12.87 21.80 10.68
N CYS A 148 -11.86 21.15 10.09
CA CYS A 148 -12.00 19.96 9.24
C CYS A 148 -11.11 18.79 9.70
N TYR A 149 -10.68 18.75 10.96
CA TYR A 149 -9.96 17.61 11.53
C TYR A 149 -10.96 16.48 11.81
N LEU A 150 -11.39 15.76 10.77
CA LEU A 150 -11.83 14.39 10.95
C LEU A 150 -10.61 13.63 11.46
N GLU A 151 -10.79 12.75 12.45
CA GLU A 151 -9.81 11.81 12.97
C GLU A 151 -9.35 10.84 11.86
N SER A 152 -8.70 11.33 10.82
CA SER A 152 -7.99 10.48 9.87
C SER A 152 -6.76 9.99 10.59
N GLU A 153 -6.67 8.67 10.81
CA GLU A 153 -5.41 8.02 11.15
C GLU A 153 -4.28 8.65 10.33
N ASP A 154 -3.21 9.09 11.00
CA ASP A 154 -2.07 9.71 10.32
C ASP A 154 -1.57 8.76 9.22
N TRP A 155 -1.80 9.16 7.96
CA TRP A 155 -1.55 8.32 6.79
C TRP A 155 -0.09 7.91 6.67
N GLU A 156 0.81 8.83 7.04
CA GLU A 156 2.26 8.56 7.10
C GLU A 156 2.60 7.73 8.34
N GLY A 157 1.99 8.08 9.46
CA GLY A 157 2.24 7.50 10.77
C GLY A 157 3.70 7.61 11.22
N GLU A 158 3.98 7.01 12.38
CA GLU A 158 5.33 6.97 12.96
C GLU A 158 6.30 6.12 12.10
N ASP A 159 5.77 5.22 11.27
CA ASP A 159 6.49 4.33 10.36
C ASP A 159 6.70 4.91 8.95
N SER A 160 6.70 6.24 8.81
CA SER A 160 6.92 6.95 7.54
C SER A 160 8.15 6.48 6.73
N VAL A 161 9.20 6.00 7.40
CA VAL A 161 10.38 5.37 6.77
C VAL A 161 9.98 4.16 5.92
N PHE A 162 9.12 3.28 6.44
CA PHE A 162 8.64 2.10 5.71
C PHE A 162 7.72 2.51 4.57
N LEU A 163 6.82 3.48 4.80
CA LEU A 163 5.97 4.04 3.75
C LEU A 163 6.80 4.45 2.52
N PHE A 164 7.81 5.30 2.69
CA PHE A 164 8.58 5.77 1.55
C PHE A 164 9.48 4.69 0.94
N GLY A 165 10.01 3.76 1.73
CA GLY A 165 10.72 2.59 1.22
C GLY A 165 9.85 1.71 0.33
N LEU A 166 8.64 1.38 0.81
CA LEU A 166 7.64 0.60 0.07
C LEU A 166 7.13 1.32 -1.17
N TRP A 167 7.01 2.65 -1.11
CA TRP A 167 6.62 3.46 -2.27
C TRP A 167 7.64 3.30 -3.40
N VAL A 168 8.93 3.49 -3.10
CA VAL A 168 10.00 3.32 -4.09
C VAL A 168 9.99 1.89 -4.61
N LEU A 169 9.94 0.88 -3.73
CA LEU A 169 9.91 -0.54 -4.09
C LEU A 169 8.75 -0.84 -5.05
N ALA A 170 7.53 -0.41 -4.73
CA ALA A 170 6.36 -0.65 -5.55
C ALA A 170 6.44 0.03 -6.93
N GLU A 171 7.01 1.23 -7.01
CA GLU A 171 7.24 1.88 -8.31
C GLU A 171 8.31 1.17 -9.14
N LEU A 172 9.35 0.59 -8.53
CA LEU A 172 10.32 -0.22 -9.27
C LEU A 172 9.69 -1.52 -9.77
N LEU A 173 8.96 -2.23 -8.89
CA LEU A 173 8.26 -3.49 -9.22
C LEU A 173 7.26 -3.34 -10.37
N ARG A 174 6.59 -2.19 -10.45
CA ARG A 174 5.66 -1.86 -11.53
C ARG A 174 6.30 -1.90 -12.92
N HIS A 175 7.61 -1.65 -13.00
CA HIS A 175 8.35 -1.56 -14.27
C HIS A 175 9.41 -2.65 -14.44
N SER A 176 9.68 -3.46 -13.42
CA SER A 176 10.58 -4.62 -13.55
C SER A 176 9.80 -5.84 -14.05
N SER A 177 10.02 -6.24 -15.30
CA SER A 177 9.46 -7.47 -15.87
C SER A 177 10.22 -8.74 -15.47
N HIS A 178 11.52 -8.64 -15.15
CA HIS A 178 12.43 -9.79 -15.03
C HIS A 178 12.84 -10.16 -13.59
N ASP A 179 12.67 -9.26 -12.60
CA ASP A 179 13.19 -9.46 -11.23
C ASP A 179 12.13 -9.92 -10.22
N LYS A 180 10.95 -10.33 -10.67
CA LYS A 180 9.84 -10.70 -9.78
C LYS A 180 9.99 -12.07 -9.13
N GLU A 181 10.79 -12.96 -9.71
CA GLU A 181 10.93 -14.34 -9.20
C GLU A 181 11.99 -14.47 -8.09
N SER A 182 12.87 -13.47 -7.91
CA SER A 182 14.01 -13.55 -6.97
C SER A 182 13.81 -12.78 -5.66
N LEU A 183 12.71 -12.02 -5.51
CA LEU A 183 12.42 -11.25 -4.30
C LEU A 183 11.75 -12.15 -3.27
N ALA A 184 12.55 -12.68 -2.36
CA ALA A 184 12.17 -13.56 -1.25
C ALA A 184 11.31 -12.87 -0.16
N GLU A 185 10.51 -11.85 -0.50
CA GLU A 185 10.01 -10.85 0.46
C GLU A 185 8.48 -10.77 0.56
N LEU A 186 7.78 -11.78 0.03
CA LEU A 186 6.32 -11.86 0.18
C LEU A 186 5.89 -11.95 1.65
N SER A 187 6.72 -12.55 2.51
CA SER A 187 6.49 -12.63 3.96
C SER A 187 6.47 -11.25 4.61
N GLU A 188 7.46 -10.42 4.34
CA GLU A 188 7.62 -9.08 4.90
C GLU A 188 6.48 -8.16 4.47
N LEU A 189 6.10 -8.19 3.18
CA LEU A 189 4.98 -7.39 2.69
C LEU A 189 3.65 -7.84 3.32
N ARG A 190 3.46 -9.15 3.52
CA ARG A 190 2.28 -9.70 4.23
C ARG A 190 2.28 -9.31 5.71
N GLU A 191 3.43 -9.32 6.36
CA GLU A 191 3.59 -8.87 7.74
C GLU A 191 3.20 -7.40 7.90
N ILE A 192 3.65 -6.53 6.99
CA ILE A 192 3.28 -5.11 7.01
C ILE A 192 1.77 -4.93 6.83
N CYS A 193 1.15 -5.66 5.91
CA CYS A 193 -0.31 -5.60 5.69
C CYS A 193 -1.11 -6.00 6.94
N GLY A 194 -0.74 -7.10 7.59
CA GLY A 194 -1.44 -7.65 8.75
C GLY A 194 -1.08 -7.01 10.09
N GLY A 195 0.07 -6.34 10.18
CA GLY A 195 0.61 -5.77 11.41
C GLY A 195 -0.03 -4.44 11.82
N LYS A 196 0.51 -3.81 12.86
CA LYS A 196 0.12 -2.46 13.31
C LYS A 196 1.06 -1.41 12.70
N TYR A 197 0.87 -1.14 11.40
CA TYR A 197 1.58 -0.14 10.61
C TYR A 197 0.60 0.94 10.11
N SER A 198 1.14 2.09 9.70
CA SER A 198 0.37 3.20 9.13
C SER A 198 -0.49 2.75 7.94
N PRO A 199 -1.61 3.45 7.70
CA PRO A 199 -2.41 3.27 6.50
C PRO A 199 -1.58 3.29 5.21
N GLY A 200 -0.70 4.28 5.06
CA GLY A 200 0.14 4.43 3.88
C GLY A 200 1.06 3.24 3.66
N ALA A 201 1.78 2.78 4.68
CA ALA A 201 2.69 1.64 4.55
C ALA A 201 1.94 0.38 4.10
N LYS A 202 0.80 0.08 4.72
CA LYS A 202 -0.04 -1.07 4.36
C LYS A 202 -0.56 -0.99 2.93
N TRP A 203 -0.99 0.20 2.48
CA TRP A 203 -1.44 0.37 1.09
C TRP A 203 -0.32 0.15 0.08
N TYR A 204 0.89 0.64 0.36
CA TYR A 204 2.02 0.40 -0.54
C TYR A 204 2.55 -1.04 -0.47
N ALA A 205 2.47 -1.71 0.68
CA ALA A 205 2.74 -3.13 0.78
C ALA A 205 1.73 -3.97 -0.03
N ALA A 206 0.44 -3.67 0.10
CA ALA A 206 -0.62 -4.30 -0.71
C ALA A 206 -0.46 -4.02 -2.21
N TYR A 207 -0.05 -2.79 -2.56
CA TYR A 207 0.23 -2.44 -3.95
C TYR A 207 1.43 -3.20 -4.51
N ALA A 208 2.51 -3.35 -3.73
CA ALA A 208 3.65 -4.18 -4.11
C ALA A 208 3.26 -5.65 -4.29
N LEU A 209 2.48 -6.22 -3.35
CA LEU A 209 1.93 -7.58 -3.43
C LEU A 209 1.11 -7.82 -4.71
N SER A 210 0.41 -6.80 -5.21
CA SER A 210 -0.41 -6.92 -6.43
C SER A 210 0.42 -7.26 -7.67
N PHE A 211 1.71 -6.90 -7.71
CA PHE A 211 2.61 -7.26 -8.80
C PHE A 211 3.01 -8.74 -8.82
N PHE A 212 2.74 -9.45 -7.72
CA PHE A 212 2.91 -10.90 -7.55
C PHE A 212 1.55 -11.64 -7.56
N GLY A 213 0.47 -10.96 -7.95
CA GLY A 213 -0.86 -11.55 -8.05
C GLY A 213 -1.61 -11.65 -6.73
N ILE A 214 -1.14 -11.00 -5.65
CA ILE A 214 -1.84 -10.95 -4.37
C ILE A 214 -2.52 -9.59 -4.22
N PHE A 215 -3.85 -9.57 -4.28
CA PHE A 215 -4.65 -8.35 -4.23
C PHE A 215 -5.39 -8.26 -2.91
N GLY A 216 -5.08 -7.25 -2.09
CA GLY A 216 -5.73 -7.05 -0.78
C GLY A 216 -4.76 -6.81 0.35
N PHE A 217 -5.29 -6.96 1.57
CA PHE A 217 -4.56 -6.78 2.82
C PHE A 217 -4.59 -8.12 3.58
N PRO A 218 -3.61 -9.01 3.35
CA PRO A 218 -3.52 -10.27 4.06
C PRO A 218 -3.46 -10.05 5.58
N SER A 219 -4.18 -10.86 6.33
CA SER A 219 -4.19 -10.83 7.80
C SER A 219 -4.44 -12.21 8.37
N GLU A 220 -4.00 -12.45 9.61
CA GLU A 220 -4.24 -13.73 10.30
C GLU A 220 -5.73 -14.00 10.50
N LEU A 221 -6.48 -12.99 10.97
CA LEU A 221 -7.92 -13.07 11.15
C LEU A 221 -8.64 -13.38 9.82
N GLY A 222 -8.26 -12.68 8.75
CA GLY A 222 -8.81 -12.94 7.42
C GLY A 222 -8.52 -14.36 6.94
N ASN A 223 -7.31 -14.88 7.14
CA ASN A 223 -6.97 -16.25 6.75
C ASN A 223 -7.86 -17.29 7.46
N ARG A 224 -8.08 -17.12 8.77
CA ARG A 224 -8.94 -17.98 9.59
C ARG A 224 -10.40 -17.96 9.13
N ILE A 225 -10.93 -16.78 8.82
CA ILE A 225 -12.32 -16.67 8.30
C ILE A 225 -12.41 -17.19 6.86
N GLY A 226 -11.35 -17.00 6.06
CA GLY A 226 -11.20 -17.56 4.73
C GLY A 226 -11.31 -19.09 4.66
N GLU A 227 -10.89 -19.80 5.71
CA GLU A 227 -11.05 -21.25 5.83
C GLU A 227 -12.52 -21.68 5.85
N SER A 228 -13.38 -20.91 6.54
CA SER A 228 -14.82 -21.20 6.64
C SER A 228 -15.54 -21.20 5.30
N LEU A 229 -15.07 -20.42 4.31
CA LEU A 229 -15.63 -20.44 2.95
C LEU A 229 -15.47 -21.82 2.28
N ARG A 230 -14.39 -22.56 2.58
CA ARG A 230 -14.11 -23.89 1.99
C ARG A 230 -14.84 -25.02 2.70
N GLU A 231 -14.94 -24.91 4.03
CA GLU A 231 -15.51 -25.97 4.88
C GLU A 231 -17.03 -26.08 4.75
N LYS A 232 -17.71 -25.01 4.29
CA LYS A 232 -19.18 -24.91 4.18
C LYS A 232 -19.92 -25.13 5.51
N ALA A 233 -19.20 -25.26 6.62
CA ALA A 233 -19.75 -25.42 7.94
C ALA A 233 -20.50 -24.14 8.33
N TYR A 234 -21.74 -24.29 8.80
CA TYR A 234 -22.61 -23.16 9.21
C TYR A 234 -22.97 -22.16 8.10
N ALA A 235 -22.79 -22.52 6.82
CA ALA A 235 -23.25 -21.70 5.71
C ALA A 235 -24.79 -21.65 5.68
N ASP A 236 -25.34 -20.44 5.72
CA ASP A 236 -26.76 -20.13 5.81
C ASP A 236 -27.29 -19.46 4.52
N MET A 237 -26.48 -19.45 3.45
CA MET A 237 -26.81 -18.87 2.16
C MET A 237 -26.26 -19.70 0.98
N LYS A 238 -27.01 -19.71 -0.13
CA LYS A 238 -26.59 -20.31 -1.40
C LYS A 238 -26.59 -19.25 -2.50
N LEU A 239 -25.48 -19.13 -3.22
CA LEU A 239 -25.34 -18.27 -4.39
C LEU A 239 -25.33 -19.16 -5.64
N HIS A 240 -26.34 -18.99 -6.49
CA HIS A 240 -26.49 -19.73 -7.74
C HIS A 240 -25.94 -18.90 -8.91
N THR A 241 -25.04 -19.47 -9.70
CA THR A 241 -24.58 -18.85 -10.95
C THR A 241 -25.24 -19.50 -12.16
N SER A 242 -25.77 -18.71 -13.08
CA SER A 242 -26.66 -19.24 -14.13
C SER A 242 -25.94 -19.93 -15.29
N ARG A 243 -24.61 -19.77 -15.43
CA ARG A 243 -23.85 -20.32 -16.56
C ARG A 243 -23.38 -21.76 -16.36
N GLN A 244 -23.32 -22.23 -15.13
CA GLN A 244 -22.78 -23.55 -14.78
C GLN A 244 -23.67 -24.33 -13.81
N ASP A 245 -24.84 -23.79 -13.46
CA ASP A 245 -25.73 -24.26 -12.39
C ASP A 245 -24.97 -24.57 -11.08
N SER A 246 -23.88 -23.83 -10.86
CA SER A 246 -22.96 -24.06 -9.76
C SER A 246 -23.39 -23.24 -8.55
N ILE A 247 -23.36 -23.91 -7.40
CA ILE A 247 -23.81 -23.40 -6.12
C ILE A 247 -22.59 -23.11 -5.25
N ILE A 248 -22.49 -21.88 -4.76
CA ILE A 248 -21.50 -21.49 -3.74
C ILE A 248 -22.22 -21.26 -2.42
N TYR A 249 -21.72 -21.90 -1.35
CA TYR A 249 -22.23 -21.74 0.00
C TYR A 249 -21.53 -20.56 0.68
N ALA A 250 -22.30 -19.70 1.35
CA ALA A 250 -21.80 -18.51 2.01
C ALA A 250 -22.51 -18.26 3.35
N HIS A 251 -21.95 -17.34 4.12
CA HIS A 251 -22.40 -16.90 5.43
C HIS A 251 -22.96 -15.48 5.29
N GLN A 252 -24.25 -15.30 5.55
CA GLN A 252 -24.93 -14.02 5.43
C GLN A 252 -24.26 -12.96 6.30
N VAL A 253 -23.79 -13.34 7.50
CA VAL A 253 -23.11 -12.46 8.44
C VAL A 253 -21.82 -11.84 7.84
N VAL A 254 -21.01 -12.63 7.14
CA VAL A 254 -19.78 -12.14 6.51
C VAL A 254 -20.13 -11.21 5.35
N LEU A 255 -21.10 -11.60 4.52
CA LEU A 255 -21.55 -10.77 3.39
C LEU A 255 -22.18 -9.46 3.87
N ALA A 256 -22.95 -9.46 4.96
CA ALA A 256 -23.60 -8.27 5.52
C ALA A 256 -22.60 -7.19 5.92
N VAL A 257 -21.43 -7.60 6.43
CA VAL A 257 -20.39 -6.67 6.85
C VAL A 257 -19.47 -6.29 5.68
N ARG A 258 -19.08 -7.28 4.86
CA ARG A 258 -17.96 -7.14 3.93
C ARG A 258 -18.36 -6.96 2.47
N CYS A 259 -19.56 -7.40 2.09
CA CYS A 259 -20.08 -7.26 0.72
C CYS A 259 -21.62 -7.25 0.69
N PRO A 260 -22.29 -6.20 1.24
CA PRO A 260 -23.74 -6.17 1.39
C PRO A 260 -24.49 -6.28 0.05
N SER A 261 -23.85 -5.87 -1.04
CA SER A 261 -24.39 -5.92 -2.40
C SER A 261 -24.71 -7.33 -2.90
N LEU A 262 -24.21 -8.39 -2.25
CA LEU A 262 -24.53 -9.78 -2.56
C LEU A 262 -25.73 -10.33 -1.78
N LEU A 263 -26.21 -9.59 -0.78
CA LEU A 263 -27.39 -10.00 -0.01
C LEU A 263 -28.68 -9.62 -0.74
N PRO A 264 -29.76 -10.40 -0.54
CA PRO A 264 -31.08 -10.04 -1.04
C PRO A 264 -31.57 -8.75 -0.39
N THR A 265 -32.35 -7.97 -1.14
CA THR A 265 -33.05 -6.78 -0.65
C THR A 265 -34.06 -7.16 0.43
N GLN A 266 -34.30 -6.27 1.42
CA GLN A 266 -35.07 -6.58 2.64
C GLN A 266 -36.47 -7.18 2.42
N GLU A 267 -37.06 -7.02 1.24
CA GLU A 267 -38.37 -7.58 0.88
C GLU A 267 -38.37 -9.10 0.69
N SER A 268 -37.19 -9.73 0.53
CA SER A 268 -37.00 -11.18 0.43
C SER A 268 -35.99 -11.63 1.48
N ARG A 269 -36.39 -11.78 2.74
CA ARG A 269 -35.50 -12.33 3.80
C ARG A 269 -36.11 -13.51 4.54
N ASN A 270 -37.24 -14.02 4.04
CA ASN A 270 -38.12 -14.89 4.81
C ASN A 270 -37.97 -16.38 4.50
N THR A 271 -37.10 -16.77 3.56
CA THR A 271 -36.75 -18.18 3.36
C THR A 271 -35.24 -18.35 3.32
N THR A 272 -34.76 -19.59 3.47
CA THR A 272 -33.37 -19.98 3.22
C THR A 272 -33.05 -19.71 1.75
N GLU A 273 -32.77 -18.45 1.45
CA GLU A 273 -32.87 -17.88 0.11
C GLU A 273 -31.61 -18.16 -0.70
N ALA A 274 -31.76 -19.11 -1.60
CA ALA A 274 -30.94 -19.22 -2.78
C ALA A 274 -31.01 -17.89 -3.56
N VAL A 275 -29.90 -17.17 -3.66
CA VAL A 275 -29.80 -15.97 -4.50
C VAL A 275 -29.31 -16.37 -5.87
N HIS A 276 -30.14 -16.11 -6.88
CA HIS A 276 -29.78 -16.32 -8.28
C HIS A 276 -29.08 -15.07 -8.84
N LEU A 277 -27.80 -15.22 -9.14
CA LEU A 277 -26.99 -14.14 -9.68
C LEU A 277 -27.20 -14.00 -11.19
N SER A 278 -26.94 -12.79 -11.70
CA SER A 278 -27.02 -12.50 -13.13
C SER A 278 -26.16 -13.46 -13.95
N SER A 279 -26.63 -13.81 -15.15
CA SER A 279 -25.91 -14.66 -16.11
C SER A 279 -24.56 -14.12 -16.59
N ARG A 280 -24.28 -12.85 -16.28
CA ARG A 280 -23.01 -12.18 -16.55
C ARG A 280 -21.95 -12.44 -15.47
N VAL A 281 -22.33 -12.96 -14.31
CA VAL A 281 -21.40 -13.30 -13.23
C VAL A 281 -20.82 -14.68 -13.52
N ASP A 282 -19.54 -14.72 -13.85
CA ASP A 282 -18.81 -15.97 -13.99
C ASP A 282 -18.48 -16.59 -12.62
N HIS A 283 -18.54 -17.92 -12.55
CA HIS A 283 -18.33 -18.66 -11.31
C HIS A 283 -16.94 -18.41 -10.70
N GLU A 284 -15.89 -18.41 -11.53
CA GLU A 284 -14.51 -18.24 -11.07
C GLU A 284 -14.29 -16.86 -10.45
N SER A 285 -14.74 -15.77 -11.09
CA SER A 285 -14.63 -14.42 -10.52
C SER A 285 -15.46 -14.27 -9.25
N LEU A 286 -16.60 -14.95 -9.14
CA LEU A 286 -17.39 -14.94 -7.91
C LEU A 286 -16.66 -15.67 -6.77
N VAL A 287 -16.04 -16.82 -7.03
CA VAL A 287 -15.20 -17.51 -6.04
C VAL A 287 -14.05 -16.60 -5.60
N LYS A 288 -13.35 -15.96 -6.54
CA LYS A 288 -12.25 -15.02 -6.23
C LYS A 288 -12.72 -13.77 -5.48
N LEU A 289 -13.90 -13.25 -5.79
CA LEU A 289 -14.52 -12.18 -5.02
C LEU A 289 -14.79 -12.62 -3.58
N LEU A 290 -15.34 -13.82 -3.39
CA LEU A 290 -15.62 -14.36 -2.06
C LEU A 290 -14.35 -14.66 -1.28
N GLU A 291 -13.29 -15.16 -1.91
CA GLU A 291 -11.95 -15.29 -1.29
C GLU A 291 -11.50 -13.94 -0.72
N TYR A 292 -11.65 -12.84 -1.47
CA TYR A 292 -11.33 -11.50 -0.99
C TYR A 292 -12.25 -11.04 0.15
N VAL A 293 -13.56 -11.27 0.04
CA VAL A 293 -14.55 -10.85 1.05
C VAL A 293 -14.28 -11.53 2.39
N TYR A 294 -13.94 -12.82 2.36
CA TYR A 294 -13.69 -13.63 3.56
C TYR A 294 -12.30 -13.46 4.14
N SER A 295 -11.27 -13.25 3.31
CA SER A 295 -9.88 -13.22 3.81
C SER A 295 -9.23 -11.85 3.80
N GLY A 296 -9.88 -10.86 3.18
CA GLY A 296 -9.31 -9.53 2.97
C GLY A 296 -8.28 -9.47 1.84
N CYS A 297 -7.95 -10.61 1.23
CA CYS A 297 -7.04 -10.70 0.09
C CYS A 297 -7.42 -11.82 -0.88
N VAL A 298 -6.91 -11.78 -2.10
CA VAL A 298 -7.12 -12.83 -3.09
C VAL A 298 -5.85 -13.03 -3.90
N GLN A 299 -5.49 -14.28 -4.12
CA GLN A 299 -4.36 -14.62 -4.98
C GLN A 299 -4.87 -15.06 -6.36
N MET A 300 -4.37 -14.38 -7.39
CA MET A 300 -4.66 -14.63 -8.79
C MET A 300 -3.41 -14.50 -9.63
N ILE A 301 -3.08 -15.56 -10.37
CA ILE A 301 -2.00 -15.58 -11.34
C ILE A 301 -2.66 -15.75 -12.72
N GLY A 302 -2.51 -14.78 -13.62
CA GLY A 302 -2.98 -14.90 -15.02
C GLY A 302 -4.23 -14.09 -15.41
N GLU A 303 -4.78 -14.42 -16.58
CA GLU A 303 -5.82 -13.67 -17.29
C GLU A 303 -7.24 -13.97 -16.75
N ASN A 304 -7.64 -13.32 -15.65
CA ASN A 304 -9.07 -13.16 -15.30
C ASN A 304 -9.35 -11.90 -14.44
N THR A 305 -8.39 -10.99 -14.32
CA THR A 305 -8.50 -9.78 -13.48
C THR A 305 -9.60 -8.81 -13.96
N ARG A 306 -9.97 -8.85 -15.25
CA ARG A 306 -11.00 -7.97 -15.83
C ARG A 306 -12.39 -8.27 -15.29
N ASN A 307 -12.79 -9.54 -15.24
CA ASN A 307 -14.12 -9.94 -14.79
C ASN A 307 -14.27 -9.71 -13.29
N LEU A 308 -13.27 -10.13 -12.50
CA LEU A 308 -13.24 -9.83 -11.08
C LEU A 308 -13.29 -8.32 -10.81
N LYS A 309 -12.58 -7.50 -11.59
CA LYS A 309 -12.62 -6.04 -11.44
C LYS A 309 -14.02 -5.48 -11.69
N ILE A 310 -14.73 -5.95 -12.72
CA ILE A 310 -16.11 -5.53 -13.00
C ILE A 310 -17.01 -5.92 -11.83
N LEU A 311 -16.88 -7.15 -11.35
CA LEU A 311 -17.67 -7.66 -10.23
C LEU A 311 -17.38 -6.88 -8.93
N ALA A 312 -16.11 -6.62 -8.62
CA ALA A 312 -15.69 -5.82 -7.47
C ALA A 312 -16.29 -4.41 -7.50
N LYS A 313 -16.34 -3.76 -8.68
CA LYS A 313 -17.01 -2.45 -8.83
C LYS A 313 -18.50 -2.53 -8.55
N ASN A 314 -19.19 -3.52 -9.11
CA ASN A 314 -20.63 -3.71 -8.88
C ASN A 314 -20.93 -4.00 -7.41
N CYS A 315 -20.01 -4.69 -6.72
CA CYS A 315 -20.10 -4.97 -5.30
C CYS A 315 -19.62 -3.81 -4.40
N LYS A 316 -19.18 -2.67 -4.97
CA LYS A 316 -18.65 -1.50 -4.26
C LYS A 316 -17.37 -1.78 -3.46
N LEU A 317 -16.57 -2.76 -3.86
CA LEU A 317 -15.26 -3.08 -3.27
C LEU A 317 -14.16 -2.22 -3.91
N GLU A 318 -14.12 -0.93 -3.56
CA GLU A 318 -13.24 0.05 -4.21
C GLU A 318 -11.75 -0.28 -4.09
N SER A 319 -11.32 -0.77 -2.92
CA SER A 319 -9.92 -1.16 -2.67
C SER A 319 -9.46 -2.24 -3.64
N LEU A 320 -10.22 -3.32 -3.75
CA LEU A 320 -9.95 -4.42 -4.68
C LEU A 320 -9.98 -3.93 -6.13
N SER A 321 -11.02 -3.18 -6.53
CA SER A 321 -11.11 -2.64 -7.88
C SER A 321 -9.93 -1.73 -8.23
N ARG A 322 -9.38 -0.98 -7.26
CA ARG A 322 -8.24 -0.09 -7.46
C ARG A 322 -6.96 -0.89 -7.71
N MET A 323 -6.68 -1.89 -6.87
CA MET A 323 -5.52 -2.77 -7.03
C MET A 323 -5.57 -3.57 -8.33
N LEU A 324 -6.73 -4.15 -8.68
CA LEU A 324 -6.93 -4.85 -9.95
C LEU A 324 -6.79 -3.94 -11.18
N SER A 325 -6.88 -2.61 -10.99
CA SER A 325 -6.64 -1.64 -12.05
C SER A 325 -5.17 -1.22 -12.17
N GLY A 326 -4.28 -1.76 -11.32
CA GLY A 326 -2.90 -1.32 -11.21
C GLY A 326 -2.75 0.14 -10.76
N ARG A 327 -3.81 0.74 -10.21
CA ARG A 327 -3.80 2.14 -9.77
C ARG A 327 -3.03 2.25 -8.46
N ARG A 328 -2.23 3.31 -8.35
CA ARG A 328 -1.49 3.63 -7.14
C ARG A 328 -2.41 3.86 -5.95
N PRO A 329 -1.91 3.64 -4.73
CA PRO A 329 -2.52 4.16 -3.52
C PRO A 329 -2.79 5.67 -3.63
N VAL A 330 -3.93 6.09 -3.10
CA VAL A 330 -4.29 7.51 -3.00
C VAL A 330 -4.06 7.94 -1.57
N TRP A 331 -3.37 9.07 -1.41
CA TRP A 331 -3.05 9.62 -0.09
C TRP A 331 -4.30 9.86 0.75
N GLY A 332 -4.26 9.48 2.03
CA GLY A 332 -5.35 9.70 2.98
C GLY A 332 -6.54 8.74 2.86
N VAL A 333 -6.50 7.74 1.99
CA VAL A 333 -7.60 6.78 1.82
C VAL A 333 -7.51 5.64 2.83
N GLY A 334 -8.31 5.66 3.89
CA GLY A 334 -8.30 4.63 4.94
C GLY A 334 -8.26 3.17 4.45
N ILE A 335 -7.74 2.28 5.30
CA ILE A 335 -7.69 0.84 4.99
C ILE A 335 -9.10 0.23 5.11
N PRO A 336 -9.50 -0.68 4.21
CA PRO A 336 -10.72 -1.46 4.39
C PRO A 336 -10.69 -2.25 5.71
N SER A 337 -11.52 -1.89 6.68
CA SER A 337 -11.53 -2.50 8.00
C SER A 337 -12.01 -3.95 7.94
N PHE A 338 -11.14 -4.91 8.25
CA PHE A 338 -11.53 -6.30 8.46
C PHE A 338 -12.05 -6.46 9.89
N ASP A 339 -13.23 -5.90 10.15
CA ASP A 339 -13.87 -5.93 11.47
C ASP A 339 -15.29 -6.51 11.35
N LEU A 340 -15.50 -7.68 11.96
CA LEU A 340 -16.80 -8.33 12.04
C LEU A 340 -17.53 -8.06 13.36
N SER A 341 -16.98 -7.24 14.26
CA SER A 341 -17.57 -6.92 15.57
C SER A 341 -19.00 -6.37 15.43
N SER A 342 -19.24 -5.53 14.41
CA SER A 342 -20.56 -4.98 14.08
C SER A 342 -21.63 -6.04 13.84
N ALA A 343 -21.26 -7.26 13.45
CA ALA A 343 -22.16 -8.38 13.26
C ALA A 343 -22.41 -9.19 14.56
N LEU A 344 -21.57 -9.05 15.58
CA LEU A 344 -21.68 -9.80 16.83
C LEU A 344 -22.64 -9.13 17.84
N GLY A 345 -23.06 -7.88 17.59
CA GLY A 345 -23.96 -7.15 18.46
C GLY A 345 -23.40 -6.91 19.86
N SER A 346 -24.27 -6.67 20.85
CA SER A 346 -23.86 -6.39 22.24
C SER A 346 -23.34 -7.61 23.02
N ALA A 347 -23.32 -8.79 22.40
CA ALA A 347 -22.91 -10.05 23.04
C ALA A 347 -21.51 -10.52 22.60
N GLY A 348 -20.86 -9.79 21.69
CA GLY A 348 -19.55 -10.10 21.11
C GLY A 348 -18.39 -9.33 21.69
#